data_AF-A0A2G0YYD7-F1
#
_entry.id   AF-A0A2G0YYD7-F1
#
_cell.length_a   1.000
_cell.length_b   1.000
_cell.length_c   1.000
_cell.angle_alpha   90.00
_cell.angle_beta   90.00
_cell.angle_gamma   90.00
#
_symmetry.space_group_name_H-M   'P 1'
#
loop_
_entity.id
_entity.type
_entity.pdbx_description
1 polymer ?
#
loop_
_entity_poly.entity_id
_entity_poly.type
_entity_poly.pdbx_seq_one_letter_code
_entity_poly.pdbx_strand_id
1 'polypeptide(L)'
;MNRPEGPRANTFKQSWLRFIALLTLCLVIMGAILWPTSPQNLSVGNRLVTSGALAAWRSGNLIVLVRHEERCDRSNNPCLGPADGLTHPGSVSAAAVGSAFQTLGMSHSDVLSSPTTRTVQTSRFMFGEAHVLPDRLTLCGTALVHELPAHKIAGRNLLLVTHSECIGELERVLGYPHADGAEYGSSLFVQVRANGKLKVLGVLNSQDWATALGHL
;
A
#
# COMPACT_ATOMS: atom_id res chain seq x y z
N MET A 1 14.11 49.46 58.23
CA MET A 1 14.66 48.33 57.47
C MET A 1 13.51 47.60 56.79
N ASN A 2 13.39 47.67 55.47
CA ASN A 2 12.65 46.69 54.67
C ASN A 2 13.12 46.82 53.22
N ARG A 3 13.80 45.76 52.74
CA ARG A 3 14.25 45.62 51.35
C ARG A 3 13.02 45.19 50.53
N PRO A 4 12.65 45.87 49.44
CA PRO A 4 11.61 45.36 48.56
C PRO A 4 12.16 44.16 47.78
N GLU A 5 11.60 42.97 48.01
CA GLU A 5 11.80 41.81 47.16
C GLU A 5 11.22 42.10 45.77
N GLY A 6 12.10 42.25 44.78
CA GLY A 6 11.72 42.68 43.44
C GLY A 6 10.92 41.60 42.66
N PRO A 7 10.02 42.01 41.74
CA PRO A 7 9.15 41.11 40.96
C PRO A 7 9.88 40.28 39.87
N ARG A 8 11.22 40.18 39.93
CA ARG A 8 12.08 39.56 38.91
C ARG A 8 11.95 38.03 38.84
N ALA A 9 11.61 37.36 39.94
CA ALA A 9 11.56 35.90 39.99
C ALA A 9 10.34 35.30 39.25
N ASN A 10 9.19 35.98 39.29
CA ASN A 10 7.95 35.49 38.68
C ASN A 10 7.93 35.62 37.15
N THR A 11 8.52 36.69 36.61
CA THR A 11 8.64 36.87 35.16
C THR A 11 9.62 35.90 34.53
N PHE A 12 10.73 35.57 35.21
CA PHE A 12 11.69 34.58 34.75
C PHE A 12 11.10 33.16 34.73
N LYS A 13 10.35 32.79 35.79
CA LYS A 13 9.64 31.51 35.90
C LYS A 13 8.54 31.37 34.84
N GLN A 14 7.77 32.44 34.57
CA GLN A 14 6.76 32.45 33.51
C GLN A 14 7.38 32.36 32.11
N SER A 15 8.45 33.09 31.83
CA SER A 15 9.16 33.01 30.54
C SER A 15 9.78 31.64 30.33
N TRP A 16 10.33 31.01 31.38
CA TRP A 16 10.87 29.65 31.32
C TRP A 16 9.77 28.60 31.07
N LEU A 17 8.62 28.71 31.75
CA LEU A 17 7.47 27.84 31.50
C LEU A 17 6.92 27.97 30.06
N ARG A 18 6.84 29.20 29.53
CA ARG A 18 6.45 29.45 28.13
C ARG A 18 7.44 28.83 27.14
N PHE A 19 8.75 28.95 27.43
CA PHE A 19 9.79 28.34 26.60
C PHE A 19 9.68 26.80 26.59
N ILE A 20 9.46 26.19 27.75
CA ILE A 20 9.23 24.73 27.85
C ILE A 20 7.99 24.32 27.06
N ALA A 21 6.87 25.05 27.19
CA ALA A 21 5.64 24.75 26.47
C ALA A 21 5.80 24.88 24.94
N LEU A 22 6.56 25.88 24.47
CA LEU A 22 6.91 26.03 23.06
C LEU A 22 7.81 24.89 22.58
N LEU A 23 8.81 24.51 23.37
CA LEU A 23 9.70 23.40 23.04
C LEU A 23 8.94 22.08 22.94
N THR A 24 8.05 21.79 23.91
CA THR A 24 7.25 20.56 23.90
C THR A 24 6.28 20.54 22.72
N LEU A 25 5.62 21.66 22.41
CA LEU A 25 4.76 21.76 21.23
C LEU A 25 5.54 21.52 19.93
N CYS A 26 6.73 22.12 19.78
CA CYS A 26 7.59 21.88 18.61
C CYS A 26 8.03 20.41 18.49
N LEU A 27 8.36 19.75 19.60
CA LEU A 27 8.71 18.32 19.62
C LEU A 27 7.52 17.43 19.22
N VAL A 28 6.32 17.74 19.70
CA VAL A 28 5.08 17.01 19.33
C VAL A 28 4.77 17.19 17.85
N ILE A 29 4.87 18.42 17.33
CA ILE A 29 4.64 18.71 15.91
C ILE A 29 5.68 18.01 15.04
N MET A 30 6.97 18.05 15.40
CA MET A 30 8.01 17.31 14.69
C MET A 30 7.76 15.81 14.71
N GLY A 31 7.37 15.26 15.87
CA GLY A 31 7.00 13.84 15.98
C GLY A 31 5.85 13.47 15.07
N ALA A 32 4.82 14.31 14.97
CA ALA A 32 3.67 14.09 14.09
C ALA A 32 4.03 14.20 12.60
N ILE A 33 4.88 15.15 12.21
CA ILE A 33 5.32 15.34 10.82
C ILE A 33 6.23 14.19 10.35
N LEU A 34 7.07 13.67 11.26
CA LEU A 34 8.02 12.61 10.97
C LEU A 34 7.43 11.20 11.13
N TRP A 35 6.17 11.09 11.58
CA TRP A 35 5.49 9.80 11.70
C TRP A 35 5.20 9.27 10.30
N PRO A 36 5.79 8.13 9.87
CA PRO A 36 5.59 7.64 8.52
C PRO A 36 4.11 7.31 8.32
N THR A 37 3.45 8.14 7.51
CA THR A 37 2.06 7.92 7.08
C THR A 37 2.04 6.86 5.99
N SER A 38 0.88 6.22 5.80
CA SER A 38 0.58 5.31 4.71
C SER A 38 1.20 5.77 3.38
N PRO A 39 1.62 4.84 2.49
CA PRO A 39 2.08 5.21 1.17
C PRO A 39 1.10 6.17 0.48
N GLN A 40 1.62 7.12 -0.29
CA GLN A 40 0.78 8.13 -0.94
C GLN A 40 -0.32 7.50 -1.80
N ASN A 41 -1.53 8.07 -1.73
CA ASN A 41 -2.61 7.69 -2.64
C ASN A 41 -2.28 8.19 -4.07
N LEU A 42 -2.18 7.25 -5.01
CA LEU A 42 -1.86 7.50 -6.42
C LEU A 42 -3.02 8.08 -7.23
N SER A 43 -4.26 8.04 -6.72
CA SER A 43 -5.45 8.60 -7.39
C SER A 43 -5.56 10.11 -7.29
N VAL A 44 -4.84 10.73 -6.34
CA VAL A 44 -4.93 12.16 -6.09
C VAL A 44 -4.15 12.92 -7.16
N GLY A 45 -4.87 13.64 -8.02
CA GLY A 45 -4.29 14.41 -9.12
C GLY A 45 -3.48 13.53 -10.06
N ASN A 46 -2.32 14.00 -10.52
CA ASN A 46 -1.46 13.26 -11.45
C ASN A 46 -0.42 12.35 -10.76
N ARG A 47 -0.65 11.93 -9.51
CA ARG A 47 0.33 11.15 -8.71
C ARG A 47 0.67 9.80 -9.31
N LEU A 48 -0.25 9.15 -10.04
CA LEU A 48 0.06 7.93 -10.80
C LEU A 48 1.22 8.16 -11.79
N VAL A 49 1.32 9.36 -12.36
CA VAL A 49 2.42 9.78 -13.25
C VAL A 49 3.61 10.32 -12.45
N THR A 50 3.39 11.30 -11.57
CA THR A 50 4.48 12.04 -10.89
C THR A 50 5.20 11.24 -9.82
N SER A 51 4.59 10.20 -9.25
CA SER A 51 5.28 9.24 -8.38
C SER A 51 6.33 8.40 -9.11
N GLY A 52 6.23 8.33 -10.44
CA GLY A 52 7.00 7.43 -11.30
C GLY A 52 6.36 6.04 -11.47
N ALA A 53 5.18 5.77 -10.92
CA ALA A 53 4.51 4.47 -11.04
C ALA A 53 4.24 4.09 -12.50
N LEU A 54 3.68 5.01 -13.29
CA LEU A 54 3.45 4.74 -14.72
C LEU A 54 4.74 4.51 -15.52
N ALA A 55 5.81 5.28 -15.22
CA ALA A 55 7.10 5.09 -15.86
C ALA A 55 7.72 3.74 -15.49
N ALA A 56 7.67 3.37 -14.21
CA ALA A 56 8.15 2.09 -13.72
C ALA A 56 7.37 0.92 -14.34
N TRP A 57 6.03 1.04 -14.46
CA TRP A 57 5.16 0.08 -15.13
C TRP A 57 5.61 -0.16 -16.57
N ARG A 58 5.75 0.91 -17.36
CA ARG A 58 6.17 0.83 -18.77
C ARG A 58 7.56 0.20 -18.95
N SER A 59 8.44 0.40 -17.97
CA SER A 59 9.79 -0.19 -17.96
C SER A 59 9.85 -1.62 -17.43
N GLY A 60 8.73 -2.20 -17.00
CA GLY A 60 8.70 -3.55 -16.43
C GLY A 60 9.39 -3.65 -15.07
N ASN A 61 9.49 -2.56 -14.31
CA ASN A 61 10.25 -2.48 -13.05
C ASN A 61 9.36 -2.48 -11.79
N LEU A 62 8.08 -2.82 -11.93
CA LEU A 62 7.17 -2.88 -10.79
C LEU A 62 6.94 -4.30 -10.26
N ILE A 63 6.72 -4.35 -8.96
CA ILE A 63 6.01 -5.39 -8.24
C ILE A 63 4.76 -4.72 -7.69
N VAL A 64 3.58 -5.22 -8.05
CA VAL A 64 2.30 -4.70 -7.59
C VAL A 64 1.63 -5.75 -6.73
N LEU A 65 1.46 -5.46 -5.44
CA LEU A 65 0.74 -6.36 -4.54
C LEU A 65 -0.72 -5.93 -4.49
N VAL A 66 -1.62 -6.84 -4.83
CA VAL A 66 -3.06 -6.60 -4.86
C VAL A 66 -3.70 -7.39 -3.74
N ARG A 67 -4.42 -6.74 -2.82
CA ARG A 67 -5.22 -7.48 -1.86
C ARG A 67 -6.37 -8.16 -2.60
N HIS A 68 -6.68 -9.41 -2.25
CA HIS A 68 -7.90 -10.05 -2.74
C HIS A 68 -9.14 -9.18 -2.48
N GLU A 69 -10.18 -9.43 -3.27
CA GLU A 69 -11.45 -8.71 -3.16
C GLU A 69 -12.32 -9.19 -2.00
N GLU A 70 -13.48 -8.55 -1.83
CA GLU A 70 -14.42 -8.84 -0.75
C GLU A 70 -14.71 -10.35 -0.64
N ARG A 71 -14.48 -10.89 0.56
CA ARG A 71 -14.66 -12.31 0.88
C ARG A 71 -16.01 -12.60 1.53
N CYS A 72 -16.51 -13.80 1.28
CA CYS A 72 -17.80 -14.29 1.73
C CYS A 72 -17.94 -14.45 3.25
N ASP A 73 -16.97 -15.07 3.91
CA ASP A 73 -16.98 -15.36 5.35
C ASP A 73 -16.98 -14.12 6.27
N ARG A 74 -17.01 -12.90 5.70
CA ARG A 74 -17.06 -11.62 6.42
C ARG A 74 -18.05 -10.63 5.83
N SER A 75 -18.96 -11.09 4.96
CA SER A 75 -19.94 -10.23 4.30
C SER A 75 -21.31 -10.90 4.30
N ASN A 76 -22.36 -10.08 4.20
CA ASN A 76 -23.73 -10.53 3.97
C ASN A 76 -24.09 -10.52 2.47
N ASN A 77 -23.15 -10.14 1.60
CA ASN A 77 -23.36 -10.14 0.16
C ASN A 77 -23.45 -11.57 -0.40
N PRO A 78 -24.18 -11.79 -1.51
CA PRO A 78 -24.26 -13.10 -2.15
C PRO A 78 -22.88 -13.65 -2.52
N CYS A 79 -22.69 -14.94 -2.28
CA CYS A 79 -21.44 -15.63 -2.58
C CYS A 79 -21.41 -16.22 -3.99
N LEU A 80 -20.24 -16.22 -4.62
CA LEU A 80 -20.04 -16.92 -5.90
C LEU A 80 -19.90 -18.44 -5.76
N GLY A 81 -19.66 -18.92 -4.54
CA GLY A 81 -19.51 -20.35 -4.28
C GLY A 81 -19.03 -20.59 -2.85
N PRO A 82 -17.80 -21.08 -2.63
CA PRO A 82 -17.31 -21.41 -1.29
C PRO A 82 -17.36 -20.23 -0.31
N ALA A 83 -17.58 -20.54 0.97
CA ALA A 83 -17.63 -19.55 2.04
C ALA A 83 -16.30 -18.76 2.21
N ASP A 84 -15.16 -19.36 1.85
CA ASP A 84 -13.85 -18.71 1.88
C ASP A 84 -13.46 -18.02 0.56
N GLY A 85 -14.38 -17.99 -0.40
CA GLY A 85 -14.25 -17.32 -1.70
C GLY A 85 -14.75 -15.87 -1.71
N LEU A 86 -14.97 -15.35 -2.92
CA LEU A 86 -15.44 -14.00 -3.16
C LEU A 86 -16.96 -13.88 -3.12
N THR A 87 -17.41 -12.70 -2.70
CA THR A 87 -18.78 -12.24 -2.93
C THR A 87 -18.99 -11.89 -4.41
N HIS A 88 -20.26 -11.82 -4.84
CA HIS A 88 -20.60 -11.36 -6.17
C HIS A 88 -20.12 -9.91 -6.41
N PRO A 89 -20.38 -8.92 -5.52
CA PRO A 89 -19.78 -7.58 -5.65
C PRO A 89 -18.24 -7.59 -5.71
N GLY A 90 -17.58 -8.43 -4.91
CA GLY A 90 -16.12 -8.58 -4.94
C GLY A 90 -15.61 -9.02 -6.31
N SER A 91 -16.33 -9.91 -7.00
CA SER A 91 -15.95 -10.32 -8.37
C SER A 91 -16.13 -9.22 -9.42
N VAL A 92 -17.15 -8.38 -9.27
CA VAL A 92 -17.37 -7.22 -10.15
C VAL A 92 -16.25 -6.20 -9.94
N SER A 93 -15.87 -5.93 -8.68
CA SER A 93 -14.72 -5.09 -8.35
C SER A 93 -13.42 -5.65 -8.92
N ALA A 94 -13.16 -6.96 -8.77
CA ALA A 94 -12.00 -7.61 -9.37
C ALA A 94 -11.95 -7.40 -10.88
N ALA A 95 -13.06 -7.59 -11.59
CA ALA A 95 -13.11 -7.39 -13.04
C ALA A 95 -12.83 -5.92 -13.43
N ALA A 96 -13.33 -4.96 -12.66
CA ALA A 96 -13.09 -3.54 -12.90
C ALA A 96 -11.61 -3.16 -12.71
N VAL A 97 -11.00 -3.60 -11.61
CA VAL A 97 -9.56 -3.41 -11.36
C VAL A 97 -8.72 -4.10 -12.44
N GLY A 98 -9.10 -5.31 -12.85
CA GLY A 98 -8.48 -6.04 -13.95
C GLY A 98 -8.50 -5.26 -15.27
N SER A 99 -9.65 -4.68 -15.62
CA SER A 99 -9.82 -3.81 -16.79
C SER A 99 -8.92 -2.57 -16.73
N ALA A 100 -8.74 -2.00 -15.54
CA ALA A 100 -7.83 -0.87 -15.34
C ALA A 100 -6.37 -1.26 -15.60
N PHE A 101 -5.91 -2.42 -15.11
CA PHE A 101 -4.58 -2.95 -15.46
C PHE A 101 -4.43 -3.27 -16.95
N GLN A 102 -5.46 -3.82 -17.59
CA GLN A 102 -5.47 -4.04 -19.04
C GLN A 102 -5.29 -2.73 -19.82
N THR A 103 -5.91 -1.64 -19.35
CA THR A 103 -5.74 -0.29 -19.92
C THR A 103 -4.30 0.20 -19.81
N LEU A 104 -3.57 -0.16 -18.74
CA LEU A 104 -2.14 0.15 -18.59
C LEU A 104 -1.24 -0.72 -19.49
N GLY A 105 -1.75 -1.83 -20.03
CA GLY A 105 -1.03 -2.78 -20.87
C GLY A 105 -0.33 -3.90 -20.08
N MET A 106 -0.79 -5.14 -20.26
CA MET A 106 -0.36 -6.32 -19.49
C MET A 106 0.65 -7.23 -20.22
N SER A 107 1.05 -6.92 -21.45
CA SER A 107 1.94 -7.78 -22.27
C SER A 107 3.30 -8.05 -21.63
N HIS A 108 3.78 -7.12 -20.79
CA HIS A 108 5.04 -7.21 -20.06
C HIS A 108 4.83 -7.44 -18.56
N SER A 109 3.86 -8.27 -18.20
CA SER A 109 3.51 -8.54 -16.81
C SER A 109 3.29 -10.02 -16.55
N ASP A 110 3.78 -10.50 -15.41
CA ASP A 110 3.52 -11.83 -14.87
C ASP A 110 2.56 -11.71 -13.67
N VAL A 111 1.63 -12.66 -13.54
CA VAL A 111 0.63 -12.68 -12.48
C VAL A 111 0.80 -13.92 -11.62
N LEU A 112 0.95 -13.72 -10.31
CA LEU A 112 0.98 -14.76 -9.28
C LEU A 112 -0.16 -14.55 -8.28
N SER A 113 -0.56 -15.63 -7.62
CA SER A 113 -1.57 -15.61 -6.56
C SER A 113 -1.15 -16.50 -5.40
N SER A 114 -1.40 -16.05 -4.17
CA SER A 114 -1.46 -16.96 -3.02
C SER A 114 -2.51 -18.07 -3.26
N PRO A 115 -2.37 -19.26 -2.65
CA PRO A 115 -3.20 -20.43 -2.95
C PRO A 115 -4.59 -20.46 -2.28
N THR A 116 -5.06 -19.35 -1.72
CA THR A 116 -6.42 -19.32 -1.11
C THR A 116 -7.51 -19.14 -2.16
N THR A 117 -8.72 -19.67 -1.89
CA THR A 117 -9.86 -19.57 -2.82
C THR A 117 -10.11 -18.13 -3.27
N ARG A 118 -10.19 -17.17 -2.33
CA ARG A 118 -10.39 -15.74 -2.62
C ARG A 118 -9.30 -15.10 -3.45
N THR A 119 -8.01 -15.40 -3.20
CA THR A 119 -6.90 -14.82 -4.01
C THR A 119 -6.89 -15.40 -5.42
N VAL A 120 -7.13 -16.71 -5.56
CA VAL A 120 -7.23 -17.38 -6.86
C VAL A 120 -8.43 -16.86 -7.66
N GLN A 121 -9.58 -16.69 -7.03
CA GLN A 121 -10.76 -16.11 -7.67
C GLN A 121 -10.51 -14.65 -8.08
N THR A 122 -9.92 -13.82 -7.21
CA THR A 122 -9.58 -12.44 -7.56
C THR A 122 -8.64 -12.37 -8.76
N SER A 123 -7.58 -13.18 -8.79
CA SER A 123 -6.66 -13.27 -9.93
C SER A 123 -7.39 -13.65 -11.22
N ARG A 124 -8.28 -14.65 -11.18
CA ARG A 124 -9.05 -15.08 -12.36
C ARG A 124 -10.00 -13.98 -12.86
N PHE A 125 -10.69 -13.27 -11.98
CA PHE A 125 -11.56 -12.17 -12.39
C PHE A 125 -10.79 -10.94 -12.91
N MET A 126 -9.62 -10.64 -12.33
CA MET A 126 -8.79 -9.52 -12.78
C MET A 126 -8.07 -9.81 -14.11
N PHE A 127 -7.51 -11.01 -14.26
CA PHE A 127 -6.49 -11.31 -15.26
C PHE A 127 -6.81 -12.52 -16.15
N GLY A 128 -7.93 -13.21 -15.91
CA GLY A 128 -8.32 -14.43 -16.65
C GLY A 128 -7.57 -15.69 -16.22
N GLU A 129 -6.50 -15.57 -15.44
CA GLU A 129 -5.64 -16.67 -15.01
C GLU A 129 -5.26 -16.56 -13.52
N ALA A 130 -4.68 -17.62 -12.97
CA ALA A 130 -4.08 -17.63 -11.65
C ALA A 130 -2.91 -18.62 -11.61
N HIS A 131 -1.67 -18.14 -11.71
CA HIS A 131 -0.50 -18.94 -11.39
C HIS A 131 -0.34 -18.99 -9.87
N VAL A 132 -0.61 -20.16 -9.31
CA VAL A 132 -0.74 -20.34 -7.86
C VAL A 132 0.61 -20.68 -7.25
N LEU A 133 1.00 -19.92 -6.22
CA LEU A 133 2.18 -20.22 -5.42
C LEU A 133 1.99 -21.53 -4.63
N PRO A 134 3.07 -22.31 -4.38
CA PRO A 134 2.98 -23.57 -3.66
C PRO A 134 2.37 -23.45 -2.27
N ASP A 135 2.66 -22.36 -1.56
CA ASP A 135 2.18 -22.11 -0.21
C ASP A 135 1.75 -20.65 -0.01
N ARG A 136 0.85 -20.42 0.96
CA ARG A 136 0.38 -19.08 1.31
C ARG A 136 1.50 -18.16 1.80
N LEU A 137 2.55 -18.73 2.40
CA LEU A 137 3.69 -18.00 2.93
C LEU A 137 4.83 -17.86 1.93
N THR A 138 4.77 -18.49 0.74
CA THR A 138 5.85 -18.43 -0.27
C THR A 138 6.20 -16.99 -0.69
N LEU A 139 5.29 -16.04 -0.51
CA LEU A 139 5.54 -14.61 -0.63
C LEU A 139 4.78 -13.85 0.46
N CYS A 140 5.10 -14.14 1.72
CA CYS A 140 4.57 -13.42 2.89
C CYS A 140 5.59 -13.42 4.04
N GLY A 141 5.56 -12.40 4.90
CA GLY A 141 6.46 -12.29 6.06
C GLY A 141 7.63 -11.34 5.84
N THR A 142 8.55 -11.28 6.81
CA THR A 142 9.68 -10.34 6.81
C THR A 142 10.66 -10.55 5.65
N ALA A 143 10.81 -11.80 5.18
CA ALA A 143 11.68 -12.17 4.07
C ALA A 143 11.15 -11.69 2.70
N LEU A 144 9.89 -11.24 2.65
CA LEU A 144 9.21 -10.84 1.42
C LEU A 144 9.97 -9.78 0.63
N VAL A 145 10.65 -8.85 1.33
CA VAL A 145 11.46 -7.79 0.72
C VAL A 145 12.62 -8.35 -0.14
N HIS A 146 13.13 -9.54 0.20
CA HIS A 146 14.21 -10.21 -0.52
C HIS A 146 13.70 -11.25 -1.52
N GLU A 147 12.56 -11.89 -1.25
CA GLU A 147 11.99 -12.95 -2.09
C GLU A 147 11.25 -12.39 -3.31
N LEU A 148 10.57 -11.24 -3.18
CA LEU A 148 9.82 -10.63 -4.29
C LEU A 148 10.68 -10.35 -5.53
N PRO A 149 11.87 -9.72 -5.43
CA PRO A 149 12.73 -9.52 -6.59
C PRO A 149 13.13 -10.82 -7.29
N ALA A 150 13.31 -11.92 -6.55
CA ALA A 150 13.73 -13.20 -7.11
C ALA A 150 12.62 -13.88 -7.94
N HIS A 151 11.35 -13.56 -7.68
CA HIS A 151 10.21 -14.07 -8.43
C HIS A 151 9.82 -13.19 -9.63
N LYS A 152 10.48 -12.05 -9.80
CA LYS A 152 10.24 -11.11 -10.89
C LYS A 152 11.20 -11.39 -12.04
N ILE A 153 10.67 -11.52 -13.26
CA ILE A 153 11.48 -11.57 -14.47
C ILE A 153 11.94 -10.14 -14.82
N ALA A 154 13.24 -9.97 -15.09
CA ALA A 154 13.79 -8.67 -15.47
C ALA A 154 13.07 -8.10 -16.71
N GLY A 155 12.68 -6.82 -16.64
CA GLY A 155 11.93 -6.15 -17.72
C GLY A 155 10.44 -6.52 -17.81
N ARG A 156 9.91 -7.32 -16.87
CA ARG A 156 8.47 -7.64 -16.79
C ARG A 156 7.94 -7.31 -15.40
N ASN A 157 6.81 -6.62 -15.31
CA ASN A 157 6.12 -6.36 -14.04
C ASN A 157 5.71 -7.69 -13.38
N LEU A 158 5.65 -7.70 -12.05
CA LEU A 158 5.08 -8.81 -11.29
C LEU A 158 3.85 -8.31 -10.55
N LEU A 159 2.69 -8.91 -10.80
CA LEU A 159 1.48 -8.69 -10.03
C LEU A 159 1.27 -9.87 -9.10
N LEU A 160 1.08 -9.59 -7.81
CA LEU A 160 0.87 -10.60 -6.79
C LEU A 160 -0.47 -10.37 -6.10
N VAL A 161 -1.44 -11.26 -6.33
CA VAL A 161 -2.71 -11.26 -5.59
C VAL A 161 -2.52 -11.98 -4.26
N THR A 162 -2.66 -11.23 -3.15
CA THR A 162 -2.31 -11.66 -1.80
C THR A 162 -3.27 -11.10 -0.74
N HIS A 163 -2.82 -11.00 0.51
CA HIS A 163 -3.59 -10.59 1.67
C HIS A 163 -3.08 -9.29 2.27
N SER A 164 -3.95 -8.62 3.03
CA SER A 164 -3.63 -7.40 3.78
C SER A 164 -2.44 -7.60 4.71
N GLU A 165 -2.32 -8.75 5.36
CA GLU A 165 -1.23 -9.01 6.31
C GLU A 165 0.13 -9.07 5.60
N CYS A 166 0.21 -9.66 4.41
CA CYS A 166 1.45 -9.73 3.64
C CYS A 166 1.87 -8.37 3.08
N ILE A 167 0.88 -7.57 2.64
CA ILE A 167 1.10 -6.20 2.18
C ILE A 167 1.60 -5.33 3.34
N GLY A 168 0.91 -5.36 4.48
CA GLY A 168 1.27 -4.58 5.67
C GLY A 168 2.66 -4.94 6.21
N GLU A 169 3.06 -6.20 6.11
CA GLU A 169 4.40 -6.63 6.50
C GLU A 169 5.48 -6.07 5.56
N LEU A 170 5.25 -6.05 4.25
CA LEU A 170 6.15 -5.41 3.30
C LEU A 170 6.25 -3.90 3.55
N GLU A 171 5.11 -3.24 3.75
CA GLU A 171 5.03 -1.81 4.07
C GLU A 171 5.85 -1.49 5.32
N ARG A 172 5.66 -2.26 6.40
CA ARG A 172 6.41 -2.12 7.65
C ARG A 172 7.92 -2.22 7.43
N VAL A 173 8.38 -3.23 6.69
CA VAL A 173 9.81 -3.43 6.38
C VAL A 173 10.35 -2.30 5.49
N LEU A 174 9.52 -1.71 4.61
CA LEU A 174 9.89 -0.62 3.71
C LEU A 174 9.73 0.79 4.33
N GLY A 175 9.49 0.88 5.64
CA GLY A 175 9.46 2.15 6.37
C GLY A 175 8.07 2.73 6.61
N TYR A 176 7.01 1.91 6.46
CA TYR A 176 5.62 2.29 6.71
C TYR A 176 4.99 1.44 7.83
N PRO A 177 5.54 1.46 9.07
CA PRO A 177 5.07 0.60 10.16
C PRO A 177 3.66 0.93 10.67
N HIS A 178 3.11 2.06 10.25
CA HIS A 178 1.78 2.55 10.63
C HIS A 178 0.91 2.83 9.39
N ALA A 179 1.19 2.16 8.28
CA ALA A 179 0.30 2.22 7.13
C ALA A 179 -1.10 1.74 7.51
N ASP A 180 -2.10 2.40 6.94
CA ASP A 180 -3.47 1.92 6.96
C ASP A 180 -3.53 0.53 6.29
N GLY A 181 -4.33 -0.36 6.85
CA GLY A 181 -4.46 -1.71 6.31
C GLY A 181 -5.00 -1.67 4.87
N ALA A 182 -4.34 -2.39 3.96
CA ALA A 182 -4.76 -2.49 2.56
C ALA A 182 -6.26 -2.83 2.44
N GLU A 183 -7.03 -2.01 1.73
CA GLU A 183 -8.46 -2.24 1.44
C GLU A 183 -8.68 -3.38 0.43
N TYR A 184 -9.88 -3.96 0.36
CA TYR A 184 -10.21 -4.99 -0.62
C TYR A 184 -9.95 -4.47 -2.05
N GLY A 185 -9.20 -5.23 -2.84
CA GLY A 185 -8.84 -4.84 -4.21
C GLY A 185 -7.80 -3.72 -4.32
N SER A 186 -7.27 -3.18 -3.21
CA SER A 186 -6.24 -2.15 -3.28
C SER A 186 -4.92 -2.71 -3.79
N SER A 187 -4.15 -1.84 -4.47
CA SER A 187 -2.90 -2.16 -5.14
C SER A 187 -1.76 -1.33 -4.58
N LEU A 188 -0.76 -1.98 -3.99
CA LEU A 188 0.51 -1.37 -3.56
C LEU A 188 1.53 -1.44 -4.68
N PHE A 189 2.02 -0.29 -5.13
CA PHE A 189 3.01 -0.18 -6.21
C PHE A 189 4.42 -0.10 -5.63
N VAL A 190 5.26 -1.10 -5.92
CA VAL A 190 6.63 -1.19 -5.43
C VAL A 190 7.59 -1.27 -6.62
N GLN A 191 8.52 -0.33 -6.71
CA GLN A 191 9.56 -0.32 -7.73
C GLN A 191 10.76 -1.14 -7.28
N VAL A 192 11.27 -1.99 -8.18
CA VAL A 192 12.61 -2.56 -8.08
C VAL A 192 13.59 -1.58 -8.69
N ARG A 193 14.49 -1.01 -7.88
CA ARG A 193 15.53 -0.09 -8.37
C ARG A 193 16.68 -0.87 -9.02
N ALA A 194 17.52 -0.17 -9.78
CA ALA A 194 18.70 -0.76 -10.43
C ALA A 194 19.68 -1.46 -9.45
N ASN A 195 19.69 -1.06 -8.18
CA ASN A 195 20.49 -1.70 -7.13
C ASN A 195 19.77 -2.87 -6.42
N GLY A 196 18.65 -3.34 -6.96
CA GLY A 196 17.83 -4.41 -6.39
C GLY A 196 16.96 -4.01 -5.20
N LYS A 197 17.09 -2.77 -4.67
CA LYS A 197 16.28 -2.33 -3.54
C LYS A 197 14.85 -2.00 -3.97
N LEU A 198 13.90 -2.37 -3.11
CA LEU A 198 12.50 -2.02 -3.27
C LEU A 198 12.23 -0.58 -2.80
N LYS A 199 11.34 0.12 -3.51
CA LYS A 199 10.83 1.45 -3.16
C LYS A 199 9.33 1.47 -3.35
N VAL A 200 8.57 1.77 -2.30
CA VAL A 200 7.14 2.03 -2.43
C VAL A 200 6.90 3.33 -3.20
N LEU A 201 6.03 3.26 -4.21
CA LEU A 201 5.62 4.43 -5.00
C LEU A 201 4.27 4.99 -4.53
N GLY A 202 3.38 4.13 -4.04
CA GLY A 202 2.08 4.52 -3.50
C GLY A 202 1.07 3.38 -3.53
N VAL A 203 -0.14 3.67 -3.10
CA VAL A 203 -1.29 2.75 -3.10
C VAL A 203 -2.38 3.32 -4.00
N LEU A 204 -3.15 2.43 -4.63
CA LEU A 204 -4.37 2.78 -5.36
C LEU A 204 -5.50 1.84 -4.91
N ASN A 205 -6.59 2.40 -4.41
CA ASN A 205 -7.76 1.63 -3.99
C ASN A 205 -8.63 1.24 -5.20
N SER A 206 -9.44 0.18 -5.06
CA SER A 206 -10.20 -0.40 -6.17
C SER A 206 -11.20 0.60 -6.79
N GLN A 207 -11.86 1.41 -5.95
CA GLN A 207 -12.79 2.47 -6.34
C GLN A 207 -12.13 3.66 -7.04
N ASP A 208 -10.81 3.84 -6.88
CA ASP A 208 -10.08 5.03 -7.29
C ASP A 208 -9.44 4.92 -8.68
N TRP A 209 -9.48 3.73 -9.30
CA TRP A 209 -8.85 3.46 -10.60
C TRP A 209 -9.36 4.36 -11.71
N ALA A 210 -10.68 4.59 -11.79
CA ALA A 210 -11.26 5.44 -12.83
C ALA A 210 -10.73 6.89 -12.73
N THR A 211 -10.63 7.42 -11.51
CA THR A 211 -10.07 8.75 -11.25
C THR A 211 -8.59 8.81 -11.65
N ALA A 212 -7.79 7.81 -11.25
CA ALA A 212 -6.37 7.78 -11.55
C ALA A 212 -6.08 7.70 -13.07
N LEU A 213 -6.87 6.91 -13.81
CA LEU A 213 -6.76 6.78 -15.26
C LEU A 213 -7.24 8.03 -16.01
N GLY A 214 -8.22 8.77 -15.47
CA GLY A 214 -8.71 10.02 -16.06
C GLY A 214 -7.66 11.15 -16.07
N HIS A 215 -6.54 10.98 -15.38
CA HIS A 215 -5.41 11.91 -15.35
C HIS A 215 -4.24 11.51 -16.26
N LEU A 216 -4.39 10.45 -17.09
CA LEU A 216 -3.38 9.96 -18.03
C LEU A 216 -3.40 10.66 -19.38
#